data_AF-A0A957T0M4-F1
#
_entry.id   AF-A0A957T0M4-F1
#
_cell.length_a   1.000
_cell.length_b   1.000
_cell.length_c   1.000
_cell.angle_alpha   90.00
_cell.angle_beta   90.00
_cell.angle_gamma   90.00
#
_symmetry.space_group_name_H-M   'P 1'
#
loop_
_entity.id
_entity.type
_entity.pdbx_description
1 polymer ?
#
loop_
_entity_poly.entity_id
_entity_poly.type
_entity_poly.pdbx_seq_one_letter_code
_entity_poly.pdbx_strand_id
1 'polypeptide(L)'
;MFDLIKTLTELDGPVGQEGPVLDYIEPLWQSLGAQTERTKIGNILARCGGTGPKLLLAAHADELCYLVRAMDPAGFIWLANGQG
;
A
#
# COMPACT_ATOMS: atom_id res chain seq x y z
N MET A 1 -17.91 -6.05 -6.10
CA MET A 1 -16.57 -6.67 -6.18
C MET A 1 -15.70 -5.95 -7.19
N PHE A 2 -16.16 -5.80 -8.44
CA PHE A 2 -15.43 -5.04 -9.46
C PHE A 2 -15.04 -3.63 -9.00
N ASP A 3 -15.94 -2.90 -8.35
CA ASP A 3 -15.66 -1.54 -7.86
C ASP A 3 -14.55 -1.50 -6.82
N LEU A 4 -14.52 -2.45 -5.88
CA LEU A 4 -13.46 -2.50 -4.87
C LEU A 4 -12.10 -2.78 -5.50
N ILE A 5 -12.05 -3.73 -6.43
CA ILE A 5 -10.81 -4.05 -7.15
C ILE A 5 -10.34 -2.82 -7.93
N LYS A 6 -11.23 -2.20 -8.70
CA LYS A 6 -10.95 -0.98 -9.46
C LYS A 6 -10.39 0.10 -8.55
N THR A 7 -11.07 0.41 -7.44
CA THR A 7 -10.60 1.44 -6.50
C THR A 7 -9.22 1.11 -5.97
N LEU A 8 -8.98 -0.12 -5.49
CA LEU A 8 -7.68 -0.50 -4.93
C LEU A 8 -6.56 -0.44 -5.97
N THR A 9 -6.84 -0.82 -7.23
CA THR A 9 -5.84 -0.80 -8.31
C THR A 9 -5.58 0.59 -8.89
N GLU A 10 -6.42 1.58 -8.58
CA GLU A 10 -6.27 2.97 -9.05
C GLU A 10 -5.68 3.90 -7.97
N LEU A 11 -5.41 3.38 -6.77
CA LEU A 11 -4.70 4.13 -5.73
C LEU A 11 -3.21 4.11 -6.03
N ASP A 12 -2.59 5.29 -6.00
CA ASP A 12 -1.13 5.41 -6.10
C ASP A 12 -0.48 4.77 -4.86
N GLY A 13 0.36 3.77 -5.09
CA GLY A 13 1.12 3.08 -4.05
C GLY A 13 2.59 2.85 -4.42
N PRO A 14 3.34 3.85 -4.93
CA PRO A 14 4.72 3.60 -5.32
C PRO A 14 5.56 3.16 -4.11
N VAL A 15 6.55 2.29 -4.34
CA VAL A 15 7.45 1.75 -3.30
C VAL A 15 7.91 2.85 -2.33
N GLY A 16 7.66 2.63 -1.04
CA GLY A 16 8.01 3.54 0.07
C GLY A 16 7.04 4.71 0.29
N GLN A 17 5.96 4.82 -0.50
CA GLN A 17 4.92 5.83 -0.36
C GLN A 17 3.52 5.21 -0.48
N GLU A 18 3.32 4.06 0.16
CA GLU A 18 2.06 3.28 0.14
C GLU A 18 0.94 3.92 0.98
N GLY A 19 1.18 5.09 1.57
CA GLY A 19 0.28 5.81 2.47
C GLY A 19 -1.18 5.88 2.00
N PRO A 20 -1.46 6.30 0.74
CA PRO A 20 -2.84 6.37 0.23
C PRO A 20 -3.56 5.02 0.23
N VAL A 21 -2.86 3.95 -0.15
CA VAL A 21 -3.41 2.58 -0.12
C VAL A 21 -3.70 2.16 1.31
N LEU A 22 -2.76 2.40 2.22
CA LEU A 22 -2.87 2.06 3.64
C LEU A 22 -4.02 2.81 4.33
N ASP A 23 -4.14 4.13 4.08
CA ASP A 23 -5.20 4.99 4.59
C ASP A 23 -6.58 4.55 4.09
N TYR A 24 -6.67 3.99 2.88
CA TYR A 24 -7.92 3.47 2.34
C TYR A 24 -8.30 2.09 2.93
N ILE A 25 -7.34 1.17 3.09
CA ILE A 25 -7.64 -0.20 3.54
C ILE A 25 -7.83 -0.31 5.06
N GLU A 26 -7.19 0.54 5.86
CA GLU A 26 -7.30 0.46 7.32
C GLU A 26 -8.75 0.60 7.82
N PRO A 27 -9.54 1.61 7.38
CA PRO A 27 -10.95 1.71 7.76
C PRO A 27 -11.79 0.53 7.27
N LEU A 28 -11.46 -0.07 6.12
CA LEU A 28 -12.17 -1.25 5.62
C LEU A 28 -12.01 -2.42 6.59
N TRP A 29 -10.79 -2.68 7.05
CA TRP A 29 -10.53 -3.71 8.06
C TRP A 29 -11.23 -3.40 9.39
N GLN A 30 -11.17 -2.16 9.86
CA GLN A 30 -11.84 -1.74 11.09
C GLN A 30 -13.36 -1.90 10.99
N SER A 31 -13.96 -1.60 9.83
CA SER A 31 -15.41 -1.77 9.59
C SER A 31 -15.86 -3.24 9.65
N LEU A 32 -14.94 -4.17 9.37
CA LEU A 32 -15.14 -5.61 9.52
C LEU A 32 -14.86 -6.12 10.93
N GLY A 33 -14.54 -5.22 11.88
CA GLY A 33 -14.28 -5.55 13.28
C GLY A 33 -12.85 -6.01 13.57
N ALA A 34 -11.92 -5.85 12.62
CA ALA A 34 -10.51 -6.15 12.87
C ALA A 34 -9.87 -5.05 13.74
N GLN A 35 -8.97 -5.46 14.65
CA GLN A 35 -8.07 -4.52 15.34
C GLN A 35 -6.88 -4.23 14.42
N THR A 36 -6.68 -2.97 14.06
CA THR A 36 -5.57 -2.57 13.18
C THR A 36 -4.45 -1.89 13.97
N GLU A 37 -3.21 -2.12 13.53
CA GLU A 37 -2.02 -1.43 14.01
C GLU A 37 -1.11 -1.11 12.82
N ARG A 38 -0.57 0.11 12.77
CA ARG A 38 0.49 0.47 11.83
C ARG A 38 1.87 0.16 12.42
N THR A 39 2.66 -0.60 11.69
CA THR A 39 4.04 -0.90 12.08
C THR A 39 4.97 0.28 11.78
N LYS A 40 6.16 0.31 12.39
CA LYS A 40 7.17 1.36 12.16
C LYS A 40 7.63 1.48 10.69
N ILE A 41 7.50 0.40 9.92
CA ILE A 41 7.90 0.33 8.51
C ILE A 41 6.72 0.52 7.55
N GLY A 42 5.54 0.92 8.05
CA GLY A 42 4.39 1.28 7.21
C GLY A 42 3.35 0.18 7.02
N ASN A 43 3.63 -1.09 7.32
CA ASN A 43 2.61 -2.14 7.17
C ASN A 43 1.40 -1.92 8.09
N ILE A 44 0.21 -2.35 7.63
CA ILE A 44 -0.97 -2.53 8.47
C ILE A 44 -1.08 -4.00 8.89
N LEU A 45 -1.17 -4.23 10.20
CA LEU A 45 -1.53 -5.52 10.78
C LEU A 45 -3.00 -5.48 11.20
N ALA A 46 -3.86 -6.20 10.48
CA ALA A 46 -5.27 -6.34 10.82
C ALA A 46 -5.51 -7.70 11.52
N ARG A 47 -5.86 -7.67 12.81
CA ARG A 47 -6.17 -8.87 13.58
C ARG A 47 -7.67 -9.09 13.65
N CYS A 48 -8.14 -10.11 12.95
CA CYS A 48 -9.46 -10.70 13.17
C CYS A 48 -9.34 -11.72 14.32
N GLY A 49 -10.22 -11.66 15.33
CA GLY A 49 -10.15 -12.54 16.51
C GLY A 49 -10.27 -14.04 16.21
N GLY A 50 -10.23 -14.88 17.24
CA GLY A 50 -10.40 -16.32 17.11
C GLY A 50 -9.58 -17.09 18.16
N THR A 51 -9.93 -18.36 18.37
CA THR A 51 -9.29 -19.25 19.37
C THR A 51 -8.49 -20.40 18.74
N GLY A 52 -8.38 -20.43 17.40
CA GLY A 52 -7.69 -21.48 16.65
C GLY A 52 -6.21 -21.17 16.36
N PRO A 53 -5.59 -21.94 15.44
CA PRO A 53 -4.23 -21.68 14.98
C PRO A 53 -4.06 -20.27 14.42
N LYS A 54 -2.87 -19.69 14.58
CA LYS A 54 -2.53 -18.38 14.01
C LYS A 54 -2.30 -18.52 12.51
N LEU A 55 -3.15 -17.88 11.71
CA LEU A 55 -3.00 -17.77 10.26
C LEU A 55 -2.62 -16.34 9.87
N LEU A 56 -1.61 -16.19 9.00
CA LEU A 56 -1.27 -14.91 8.39
C LEU A 56 -1.68 -14.93 6.91
N LEU A 57 -2.48 -13.94 6.52
CA LEU A 57 -2.71 -13.60 5.11
C LEU A 57 -1.94 -12.31 4.83
N ALA A 58 -1.12 -12.32 3.79
CA ALA A 58 -0.27 -11.19 3.43
C ALA A 58 -0.47 -10.83 1.95
N ALA A 59 -0.55 -9.53 1.70
CA ALA A 59 -0.53 -8.92 0.38
C ALA A 59 0.34 -7.67 0.48
N HIS A 60 1.05 -7.33 -0.59
CA HIS A 60 1.87 -6.13 -0.63
C HIS A 60 1.02 -4.96 -1.17
N ALA A 61 1.24 -3.76 -0.63
CA ALA A 61 0.48 -2.56 -0.97
C ALA A 61 1.20 -1.71 -2.03
N ASP A 62 2.49 -1.96 -2.23
CA ASP A 62 3.33 -1.24 -3.17
C ASP A 62 3.11 -1.69 -4.61
N GLU A 63 3.36 -0.77 -5.53
CA GLU A 63 3.34 -1.01 -6.96
C GLU A 63 4.65 -0.59 -7.64
N LEU A 64 4.84 -1.10 -8.86
CA LEU A 64 5.96 -0.71 -9.69
C LEU A 64 5.89 0.77 -10.03
N CYS A 65 6.98 1.49 -9.81
CA CYS A 65 7.03 2.92 -10.06
C CYS A 65 8.38 3.36 -10.65
N TYR A 66 8.40 4.62 -11.06
CA TYR A 66 9.63 5.34 -11.43
C TYR A 66 9.90 6.45 -10.43
N LEU A 67 11.18 6.74 -10.21
CA LEU A 67 11.64 7.85 -9.39
C LEU A 67 12.31 8.91 -10.27
N VAL A 68 11.96 10.17 -10.04
CA VAL A 68 12.64 11.30 -10.65
C VAL A 68 14.05 11.43 -10.05
N ARG A 69 15.07 11.44 -10.92
CA ARG A 69 16.47 11.58 -10.54
C ARG A 69 17.02 12.97 -10.81
N ALA A 70 16.63 13.57 -11.93
CA ALA A 70 17.08 14.88 -12.33
C ALA A 70 16.13 15.51 -13.35
N MET A 71 16.24 16.82 -13.52
CA MET A 71 15.65 17.57 -14.62
C MET A 71 16.76 18.30 -15.35
N ASP A 72 16.78 18.24 -16.67
CA ASP A 72 17.76 18.99 -17.47
C ASP A 72 17.31 20.44 -17.73
N PRO A 73 18.20 21.31 -18.23
CA PRO A 73 17.85 22.71 -18.52
C PRO A 73 16.78 22.92 -19.61
N ALA A 74 16.52 21.89 -20.43
CA ALA A 74 15.47 21.92 -21.46
C ALA A 74 14.12 21.41 -20.91
N GLY A 75 14.07 20.94 -19.66
CA GLY A 75 12.87 20.47 -18.98
C GLY A 75 12.61 18.96 -19.08
N PHE A 76 13.56 18.18 -19.62
CA PHE A 76 13.42 16.71 -19.64
C PHE A 76 13.66 16.11 -18.25
N ILE A 77 12.82 15.13 -17.88
CA ILE A 77 12.90 14.44 -16.59
C ILE A 77 13.61 13.10 -16.77
N TRP A 78 14.66 12.89 -15.99
CA TRP A 78 15.38 11.62 -15.94
C TRP A 78 14.78 10.73 -14.86
N LEU A 79 14.31 9.56 -15.28
CA LEU A 79 13.69 8.57 -14.42
C LEU A 79 14.65 7.42 -14.14
N ALA A 80 14.50 6.80 -12.97
CA ALA A 80 15.06 5.49 -12.66
C ALA A 80 13.96 4.56 -12.17
N ASN A 81 14.20 3.25 -12.23
CA ASN A 81 13.32 2.28 -11.62
C ASN A 81 13.22 2.55 -10.11
N GLY A 82 12.01 2.52 -9.57
CA GLY A 82 11.73 2.67 -8.14
C GLY A 82 11.93 1.39 -7.33
N GLN A 83 12.44 0.33 -7.95
CA GLN A 83 12.85 -0.88 -7.26
C GLN A 83 14.27 -0.69 -6.71
N GLY A 84 14.40 -0.86 -5.38
CA GLY A 84 15.69 -1.09 -4.72
C GLY A 84 16.17 -2.52 -4.94
#